data_AF-A0A6I3LGG8-F1
#
_entry.id   AF-A0A6I3LGG8-F1
#
_cell.length_a   1.000
_cell.length_b   1.000
_cell.length_c   1.000
_cell.angle_alpha   90.00
_cell.angle_beta   90.00
_cell.angle_gamma   90.00
#
_symmetry.space_group_name_H-M   'P 1'
#
loop_
_entity.id
_entity.type
_entity.pdbx_description
1 polymer ?
#
loop_
_entity_poly.entity_id
_entity_poly.type
_entity_poly.pdbx_seq_one_letter_code
_entity_poly.pdbx_strand_id
1 'polypeptide(L)'
;SMVEEFTLAAVYSRSEEKAAAFAKKYNAEHIFTSLTEMAESDKIDAVYIASPNSLHAEQSILFLNNKKHVLTEKAFASNVKQAQEMVKAAKE
;
A
#
# COMPACT_ATOMS: atom_id res chain seq x y z
N SER A 1 2.69 6.52 18.68
CA SER A 1 1.32 6.28 19.17
C SER A 1 0.79 5.08 18.40
N MET A 2 0.37 4.03 19.10
CA MET A 2 -0.48 3.03 18.44
C MET A 2 -1.87 3.63 18.40
N VAL A 3 -2.44 3.78 17.21
CA VAL A 3 -3.84 4.14 17.08
C VAL A 3 -4.60 2.86 17.42
N GLU A 4 -5.39 2.84 18.49
CA GLU A 4 -6.00 1.61 19.03
C GLU A 4 -6.84 0.84 17.99
N GLU A 5 -7.25 1.51 16.91
CA GLU A 5 -8.05 0.94 15.82
C GLU A 5 -7.22 0.39 14.64
N PHE A 6 -5.89 0.60 14.60
CA PHE A 6 -5.05 0.19 13.47
C PHE A 6 -3.80 -0.56 13.91
N THR A 7 -3.55 -1.70 13.25
CA THR A 7 -2.34 -2.50 13.41
C THR A 7 -1.53 -2.51 12.13
N LEU A 8 -0.21 -2.31 12.22
CA LEU A 8 0.69 -2.52 11.08
C LEU A 8 0.88 -4.03 10.87
N ALA A 9 -0.02 -4.66 10.12
CA ALA A 9 0.02 -6.10 9.90
C ALA A 9 1.15 -6.54 8.95
N ALA A 10 1.45 -5.73 7.93
CA ALA A 10 2.42 -6.07 6.91
C ALA A 10 3.23 -4.88 6.39
N VAL A 11 4.41 -5.17 5.84
CA VAL A 11 5.27 -4.18 5.18
C VAL A 11 5.81 -4.71 3.86
N TYR A 12 6.00 -3.82 2.88
CA TYR A 12 6.55 -4.15 1.57
C TYR A 12 7.95 -3.56 1.37
N SER A 13 8.84 -4.32 0.75
CA SER A 13 10.07 -3.80 0.14
C SER A 13 10.54 -4.72 -0.97
N ARG A 14 11.16 -4.16 -2.02
CA ARG A 14 11.79 -4.94 -3.12
C ARG A 14 12.92 -5.88 -2.65
N SER A 15 13.46 -5.65 -1.47
CA SER A 15 14.46 -6.51 -0.83
C SER A 15 13.86 -7.08 0.45
N GLU A 16 13.92 -8.41 0.58
CA GLU A 16 13.47 -9.15 1.74
C GLU A 16 14.19 -8.69 3.02
N GLU A 17 15.50 -8.50 2.96
CA GLU A 17 16.30 -8.01 4.09
C GLU A 17 15.77 -6.66 4.62
N LYS A 18 15.49 -5.71 3.72
CA LYS A 18 14.94 -4.40 4.09
C LYS A 18 13.52 -4.52 4.64
N ALA A 19 12.70 -5.41 4.07
CA ALA A 19 11.35 -5.67 4.57
C ALA A 19 11.39 -6.25 5.99
N ALA A 20 12.23 -7.27 6.22
CA ALA A 20 12.43 -7.92 7.51
C ALA A 20 12.97 -6.95 8.57
N ALA A 21 13.94 -6.12 8.21
CA ALA A 21 14.48 -5.10 9.13
C ALA A 21 13.41 -4.08 9.54
N PHE A 22 12.58 -3.63 8.59
CA PHE A 22 11.51 -2.66 8.87
C PHE A 22 10.36 -3.31 9.68
N ALA A 23 9.97 -4.53 9.34
CA ALA A 23 8.98 -5.30 10.08
C ALA A 23 9.41 -5.50 11.53
N LYS A 24 10.65 -5.92 11.76
CA LYS A 24 11.22 -6.07 13.11
C LYS A 24 11.23 -4.75 13.88
N LYS A 25 11.53 -3.62 13.22
CA LYS A 25 11.55 -2.30 13.85
C LYS A 25 10.18 -1.84 14.34
N TYR A 26 9.12 -2.17 13.60
CA TYR A 26 7.75 -1.70 13.88
C TYR A 26 6.78 -2.82 14.29
N ASN A 27 7.29 -4.01 14.55
CA ASN A 27 6.53 -5.22 14.92
C ASN A 27 5.42 -5.59 13.92
N ALA A 28 5.71 -5.53 12.63
CA ALA A 28 4.82 -6.08 11.61
C ALA A 28 5.00 -7.60 11.53
N GLU A 29 3.88 -8.33 11.47
CA GLU A 29 3.90 -9.80 11.44
C GLU A 29 4.32 -10.34 10.07
N HIS A 30 3.94 -9.65 9.00
CA HIS A 30 4.15 -10.10 7.63
C HIS A 30 5.06 -9.17 6.83
N ILE A 31 5.81 -9.77 5.90
CA ILE A 31 6.60 -9.05 4.91
C ILE A 31 6.21 -9.49 3.50
N PHE A 32 6.26 -8.56 2.57
CA PHE A 32 6.05 -8.83 1.15
C PHE A 32 7.19 -8.23 0.31
N THR A 33 7.57 -8.95 -0.74
CA THR A 33 8.51 -8.48 -1.78
C THR A 33 7.83 -8.28 -3.14
N SER A 34 6.56 -8.67 -3.24
CA SER A 34 5.67 -8.44 -4.39
C SER A 34 4.44 -7.63 -3.94
N LEU A 35 4.13 -6.56 -4.67
CA LEU A 35 2.93 -5.76 -4.40
C LEU A 35 1.66 -6.51 -4.78
N THR A 36 1.71 -7.32 -5.84
CA THR A 36 0.56 -8.12 -6.27
C THR A 36 0.19 -9.16 -5.22
N GLU A 37 1.18 -9.89 -4.69
CA GLU A 37 0.94 -10.86 -3.61
C GLU A 37 0.39 -10.18 -2.35
N MET A 38 0.91 -8.99 -2.02
CA MET A 38 0.40 -8.20 -0.90
C MET A 38 -1.05 -7.75 -1.12
N ALA A 39 -1.40 -7.35 -2.35
CA ALA A 39 -2.74 -6.90 -2.70
C ALA A 39 -3.76 -8.04 -2.67
N GLU A 40 -3.40 -9.23 -3.12
CA GLU A 40 -4.24 -10.43 -3.13
C GLU A 40 -4.37 -11.09 -1.74
N SER A 41 -3.49 -10.74 -0.81
CA SER A 41 -3.40 -11.34 0.51
C SER A 41 -4.59 -11.01 1.42
N ASP A 42 -5.00 -11.96 2.26
CA ASP A 42 -5.96 -11.78 3.34
C ASP A 42 -5.36 -11.15 4.62
N LYS A 43 -4.07 -10.79 4.61
CA LYS A 43 -3.35 -10.27 5.79
C LYS A 43 -3.51 -8.78 6.06
N ILE A 44 -4.08 -8.02 5.12
CA ILE A 44 -4.33 -6.58 5.26
C ILE A 44 -5.72 -6.21 4.77
N ASP A 45 -6.34 -5.25 5.47
CA ASP A 45 -7.60 -4.62 5.05
C ASP A 45 -7.36 -3.33 4.25
N ALA A 46 -6.27 -2.64 4.57
CA ALA A 46 -5.91 -1.34 4.02
C ALA A 46 -4.40 -1.23 3.75
N VAL A 47 -4.02 -0.34 2.83
CA VAL A 47 -2.63 0.00 2.53
C VAL A 47 -2.38 1.50 2.66
N TYR A 48 -1.22 1.84 3.21
CA TYR A 48 -0.67 3.18 3.19
C TYR A 48 0.46 3.27 2.17
N ILE A 49 0.29 4.08 1.14
CA ILE A 49 1.23 4.23 0.02
C ILE A 49 2.05 5.50 0.20
N ALA A 50 3.32 5.31 0.58
CA ALA A 50 4.33 6.37 0.74
C ALA A 50 5.54 6.17 -0.20
N SER A 51 5.31 5.54 -1.35
CA SER A 51 6.32 5.37 -2.40
C SER A 51 6.57 6.69 -3.16
N PRO A 52 7.51 6.77 -4.10
CA PRO A 52 7.62 7.96 -4.96
C PRO A 52 6.30 8.25 -5.72
N ASN A 53 5.95 9.53 -5.87
CA ASN A 53 4.69 9.99 -6.51
C ASN A 53 4.42 9.33 -7.89
N SER A 54 5.47 9.02 -8.66
CA SER A 54 5.34 8.35 -9.96
C SER A 54 4.68 6.96 -9.88
N LEU A 55 4.71 6.32 -8.71
CA LEU A 55 4.17 4.98 -8.46
C LEU A 55 2.81 5.01 -7.76
N HIS A 56 2.39 6.15 -7.22
CA HIS A 56 1.16 6.26 -6.43
C HIS A 56 -0.06 5.74 -7.19
N ALA A 57 -0.22 6.13 -8.45
CA ALA A 57 -1.39 5.76 -9.24
C ALA A 57 -1.46 4.26 -9.52
N GLU A 58 -0.37 3.68 -10.04
CA GLU A 58 -0.28 2.24 -10.35
C GLU A 58 -0.53 1.39 -9.11
N GLN A 59 0.11 1.74 -7.98
CA GLN A 59 -0.04 1.01 -6.73
C GLN A 59 -1.45 1.17 -6.15
N SER A 60 -2.00 2.38 -6.14
CA SER A 60 -3.35 2.60 -5.62
C SER A 60 -4.39 1.80 -6.41
N ILE A 61 -4.31 1.82 -7.74
CA ILE A 61 -5.23 1.07 -8.61
C ILE A 61 -5.09 -0.44 -8.36
N LEU A 62 -3.87 -0.96 -8.20
CA LEU A 62 -3.65 -2.38 -7.88
C LEU A 62 -4.37 -2.79 -6.59
N PHE A 63 -4.23 -2.03 -5.51
CA PHE A 63 -4.85 -2.34 -4.22
C PHE A 63 -6.37 -2.13 -4.25
N LEU A 64 -6.87 -1.08 -4.90
CA LEU A 64 -8.31 -0.83 -5.08
C LEU A 64 -8.99 -1.97 -5.86
N ASN A 65 -8.37 -2.43 -6.94
CA ASN A 65 -8.90 -3.55 -7.73
C ASN A 65 -8.96 -4.87 -6.94
N ASN A 66 -8.05 -5.03 -5.96
CA ASN A 66 -8.06 -6.15 -5.01
C ASN A 66 -8.89 -5.87 -3.75
N LYS A 67 -9.79 -4.88 -3.80
CA LYS A 67 -10.75 -4.54 -2.75
C LYS A 67 -10.09 -4.19 -1.41
N LYS A 68 -8.89 -3.59 -1.45
CA LYS A 68 -8.22 -3.01 -0.28
C LYS A 68 -8.53 -1.53 -0.15
N HIS A 69 -8.67 -1.04 1.08
CA HIS A 69 -8.73 0.40 1.33
C HIS A 69 -7.36 1.04 1.07
N VAL A 70 -7.32 2.22 0.45
CA VAL A 70 -6.07 2.88 0.06
C VAL A 70 -5.98 4.28 0.67
N LEU A 71 -4.89 4.53 1.39
CA LEU A 71 -4.45 5.85 1.82
C LEU A 71 -3.13 6.19 1.11
N THR A 72 -3.15 7.17 0.22
CA THR A 72 -1.98 7.56 -0.59
C THR A 72 -1.47 8.93 -0.18
N GLU A 73 -0.15 9.04 0.01
CA GLU A 73 0.49 10.32 0.37
C GLU A 73 0.36 11.40 -0.71
N LYS A 74 0.54 12.65 -0.29
CA LYS A 74 0.50 13.80 -1.20
C LYS A 74 1.83 13.98 -1.97
N ALA A 75 1.82 14.48 -3.21
CA ALA A 75 0.66 14.56 -4.11
C ALA A 75 0.25 13.13 -4.52
N PHE A 76 -1.05 12.84 -4.55
CA PHE A 76 -1.53 11.46 -4.71
C PHE A 76 -1.44 10.91 -6.14
N ALA A 77 -1.16 11.76 -7.13
CA ALA A 77 -0.92 11.37 -8.52
C ALA A 77 0.07 12.34 -9.19
N SER A 78 0.72 11.89 -10.26
CA SER A 78 1.70 12.73 -10.98
C SER A 78 1.06 13.67 -12.00
N ASN A 79 -0.18 13.41 -12.41
CA ASN A 79 -0.94 14.24 -13.34
C ASN A 79 -2.45 13.96 -13.24
N VAL A 80 -3.25 14.79 -13.93
CA VAL A 80 -4.72 14.72 -13.91
C VAL A 80 -5.25 13.39 -14.45
N LYS A 81 -4.62 12.84 -15.51
CA LYS A 81 -5.05 11.56 -16.09
C LYS A 81 -4.96 10.43 -15.07
N GLN A 82 -3.81 10.31 -14.40
CA GLN A 82 -3.60 9.33 -13.34
C GLN A 82 -4.56 9.52 -12.16
N ALA A 83 -4.82 10.78 -11.76
CA ALA A 83 -5.79 11.05 -10.70
C ALA A 83 -7.21 10.56 -11.07
N GLN A 84 -7.63 10.74 -12.32
CA GLN A 84 -8.92 10.26 -12.81
C GLN A 84 -9.00 8.74 -12.82
N GLU A 85 -7.93 8.04 -13.21
CA GLU A 85 -7.85 6.58 -13.18
C GLU A 85 -8.00 6.03 -11.75
N MET A 86 -7.34 6.65 -10.77
CA MET A 86 -7.47 6.28 -9.36
C MET A 86 -8.91 6.50 -8.84
N VAL A 87 -9.53 7.64 -9.15
CA VAL A 87 -10.91 7.95 -8.74
C VAL A 87 -11.90 6.97 -9.37
N LYS A 88 -11.65 6.54 -10.62
CA LYS A 88 -12.47 5.53 -11.28
C LYS A 88 -12.38 4.20 -10.53
N ALA A 89 -11.16 3.71 -10.28
CA ALA A 89 -10.94 2.46 -9.55
C ALA A 89 -11.56 2.47 -8.15
N ALA A 90 -11.54 3.61 -7.46
CA ALA A 90 -12.11 3.74 -6.12
C ALA A 90 -13.65 3.68 -6.06
N LYS A 91 -14.34 3.76 -7.20
CA LYS A 91 -15.81 3.74 -7.29
C LYS A 91 -16.39 2.39 -7.73
N GLU A 92 -15.54 1.43 -8.10
CA GLU A 92 -15.91 0.09 -8.59
C GLU A 92 -15.83 -0.98 -7.49
#